data_AF-A0A6I9MTV8-F1
#
_entry.id   AF-A0A6I9MTV8-F1
#
_cell.length_a   1.000
_cell.length_b   1.000
_cell.length_c   1.000
_cell.angle_alpha   90.00
_cell.angle_beta   90.00
_cell.angle_gamma   90.00
#
_symmetry.space_group_name_H-M   'P 1'
#
loop_
_entity.id
_entity.type
_entity.pdbx_description
1 polymer ?
#
loop_
_entity_poly.entity_id
_entity_poly.type
_entity_poly.pdbx_seq_one_letter_code
_entity_poly.pdbx_strand_id
1 'polypeptide(L)'
;AQEACGPLEIENALSTVRGLEKEIQEAKASAKAGILKPLPGETLEKSSQDLGSSTKAVSSAMAQLLSEATQGNENYTGMAARDVAQALKSLASGARAVAATTEDPAARNAILDCAGDVMDKSANLIEETKRAIAKPGDPESQQRLAQVAKAVSQALNRCVNCLPGQRDVDNAIRTVGEASKALLSNSFPSSGRSFQEVQGQLNQVAAGLNQSANEVVQASRGTTQDLSRATSKFGQDFSNFLDAGVDMAGTSQSKEDQTQVVSNLKTISMSSSKLLLSAKALSTDPSSPNLKNQLAAAARAVTDSINQLITMCTQQAPGQKECDNALRELE
;
A
#
# COMPACT_ATOMS: atom_id res chain seq x y z
N ALA A 1 -43.67 0.02 -23.04
CA ALA A 1 -43.38 -0.87 -21.89
C ALA A 1 -41.91 -0.86 -21.48
N GLN A 2 -40.97 -0.54 -22.38
CA GLN A 2 -39.52 -0.55 -22.09
C GLN A 2 -38.98 0.75 -21.48
N GLU A 3 -39.66 1.89 -21.65
CA GLU A 3 -39.21 3.21 -21.16
C GLU A 3 -39.42 3.45 -19.65
N ALA A 4 -40.19 2.61 -18.95
CA ALA A 4 -40.41 2.76 -17.51
C ALA A 4 -39.39 1.99 -16.65
N CYS A 5 -38.47 1.22 -17.26
CA CYS A 5 -37.61 0.30 -16.52
C CYS A 5 -36.42 1.02 -15.84
N GLY A 6 -35.85 2.04 -16.49
CA GLY A 6 -34.67 2.76 -15.98
C GLY A 6 -34.81 3.32 -14.56
N PRO A 7 -35.80 4.19 -14.29
CA PRO A 7 -36.00 4.76 -12.95
C PRO A 7 -36.28 3.71 -11.85
N LEU A 8 -37.01 2.65 -12.20
CA LEU A 8 -37.29 1.53 -11.31
C LEU A 8 -36.04 0.72 -10.97
N GLU A 9 -35.14 0.51 -11.94
CA GLU A 9 -33.87 -0.18 -11.71
C GLU A 9 -32.93 0.62 -10.80
N ILE A 10 -32.90 1.95 -10.94
CA ILE A 10 -32.12 2.84 -10.06
C ILE A 10 -32.64 2.78 -8.61
N GLU A 11 -33.96 2.78 -8.43
CA GLU A 11 -34.57 2.64 -7.08
C GLU A 11 -34.28 1.28 -6.45
N ASN A 12 -34.35 0.20 -7.24
CA ASN A 12 -34.03 -1.14 -6.76
C ASN A 12 -32.55 -1.28 -6.40
N ALA A 13 -31.65 -0.72 -7.22
CA ALA A 13 -30.23 -0.64 -6.93
C ALA A 13 -29.96 0.11 -5.63
N LEU A 14 -30.60 1.27 -5.42
CA LEU A 14 -30.47 2.04 -4.18
C LEU A 14 -30.97 1.26 -2.95
N SER A 15 -32.12 0.59 -3.08
CA SER A 15 -32.67 -0.27 -2.01
C SER A 15 -31.70 -1.41 -1.66
N THR A 16 -31.10 -2.03 -2.68
CA THR A 16 -30.10 -3.08 -2.51
C THR A 16 -28.87 -2.57 -1.76
N VAL A 17 -28.31 -1.42 -2.16
CA VAL A 17 -27.13 -0.84 -1.50
C VAL A 17 -27.40 -0.46 -0.05
N ARG A 18 -28.58 0.12 0.25
CA ARG A 18 -28.99 0.41 1.65
C ARG A 18 -29.21 -0.88 2.46
N GLY A 19 -29.63 -1.97 1.82
CA GLY A 19 -29.67 -3.30 2.44
C GLY A 19 -28.28 -3.80 2.80
N LEU A 20 -27.33 -3.73 1.86
CA LEU A 20 -25.93 -4.11 2.08
C LEU A 20 -25.26 -3.28 3.18
N GLU A 21 -25.57 -1.98 3.27
CA GLU A 21 -25.08 -1.14 4.35
C GLU A 21 -25.51 -1.67 5.73
N LYS A 22 -26.79 -2.06 5.88
CA LYS A 22 -27.30 -2.67 7.11
C LYS A 22 -26.62 -4.01 7.40
N GLU A 23 -26.44 -4.86 6.39
CA GLU A 23 -25.73 -6.13 6.53
C GLU A 23 -24.29 -5.93 7.04
N ILE A 24 -23.59 -4.90 6.56
CA ILE A 24 -22.24 -4.55 7.04
C ILE A 24 -22.27 -4.06 8.50
N GLN A 25 -23.27 -3.26 8.89
CA GLN A 25 -23.43 -2.83 10.29
C GLN A 25 -23.73 -4.02 11.22
N GLU A 26 -24.54 -4.98 10.77
CA GLU A 26 -24.81 -6.23 11.49
C GLU A 26 -23.55 -7.11 11.59
N ALA A 27 -22.76 -7.20 10.52
CA ALA A 27 -21.47 -7.88 10.54
C ALA A 27 -20.49 -7.20 11.53
N LYS A 28 -20.50 -5.87 11.61
CA LYS A 28 -19.72 -5.09 12.58
C LYS A 28 -20.16 -5.33 14.02
N ALA A 29 -21.47 -5.39 14.28
CA ALA A 29 -22.00 -5.75 15.59
C ALA A 29 -21.58 -7.19 15.98
N SER A 30 -21.69 -8.13 15.03
CA SER A 30 -21.27 -9.52 15.19
C SER A 30 -19.76 -9.66 15.45
N ALA A 31 -18.94 -8.85 14.77
CA ALA A 31 -17.50 -8.79 14.96
C ALA A 31 -17.14 -8.30 16.37
N LYS A 32 -17.81 -7.24 16.85
CA LYS A 32 -17.62 -6.71 18.21
C LYS A 32 -18.06 -7.71 19.29
N ALA A 33 -19.11 -8.47 19.03
CA ALA A 33 -19.58 -9.53 19.91
C ALA A 33 -18.73 -10.83 19.83
N GLY A 34 -17.72 -10.89 18.95
CA GLY A 34 -16.84 -12.05 18.81
C GLY A 34 -17.51 -13.28 18.16
N ILE A 35 -18.67 -13.11 17.53
CA ILE A 35 -19.45 -14.20 16.92
C ILE A 35 -19.36 -14.24 15.39
N LEU A 36 -18.69 -13.28 14.77
CA LEU A 36 -18.47 -13.28 13.32
C LEU A 36 -17.48 -14.41 12.96
N LYS A 37 -17.99 -15.46 12.29
CA LYS A 37 -17.21 -16.63 11.87
C LYS A 37 -17.14 -16.75 10.34
N PRO A 38 -16.01 -17.25 9.81
CA PRO A 38 -15.86 -17.45 8.38
C PRO A 38 -16.81 -18.56 7.90
N LEU A 39 -17.26 -18.47 6.65
CA LEU A 39 -18.03 -19.53 6.01
C LEU A 39 -17.11 -20.69 5.59
N PRO A 40 -17.64 -21.92 5.43
CA PRO A 40 -16.85 -23.05 4.97
C PRO A 40 -16.15 -22.75 3.64
N GLY A 41 -14.82 -22.89 3.61
CA GLY A 41 -13.99 -22.64 2.42
C GLY A 41 -13.52 -21.19 2.24
N GLU A 42 -13.89 -20.26 3.11
CA GLU A 42 -13.30 -18.91 3.14
C GLU A 42 -11.90 -18.94 3.77
N THR A 43 -10.92 -18.38 3.06
CA THR A 43 -9.56 -18.15 3.57
C THR A 43 -9.23 -16.68 3.46
N LEU A 44 -8.39 -16.17 4.36
CA LEU A 44 -7.99 -14.75 4.37
C LEU A 44 -7.42 -14.30 3.03
N GLU A 45 -6.60 -15.14 2.41
CA GLU A 45 -5.97 -14.85 1.11
C GLU A 45 -7.01 -14.70 0.01
N LYS A 46 -7.89 -15.71 -0.16
CA LYS A 46 -8.93 -15.68 -1.18
C LYS A 46 -9.90 -14.53 -0.94
N SER A 47 -10.36 -14.33 0.29
CA SER A 47 -11.27 -13.24 0.64
C SER A 47 -10.65 -11.85 0.38
N SER A 48 -9.36 -11.69 0.63
CA SER A 48 -8.65 -10.43 0.35
C SER A 48 -8.50 -10.18 -1.15
N GLN A 49 -8.22 -11.22 -1.93
CA GLN A 49 -8.14 -11.14 -3.40
C GLN A 49 -9.51 -10.86 -4.02
N ASP A 50 -10.56 -11.52 -3.54
CA ASP A 50 -11.94 -11.34 -3.99
C ASP A 50 -12.43 -9.91 -3.67
N LEU A 51 -12.07 -9.38 -2.49
CA LEU A 51 -12.36 -8.00 -2.12
C LEU A 51 -11.63 -6.98 -3.02
N GLY A 52 -10.35 -7.21 -3.31
CA GLY A 52 -9.58 -6.38 -4.24
C GLY A 52 -10.17 -6.36 -5.65
N SER A 53 -10.56 -7.54 -6.17
CA SER A 53 -11.21 -7.69 -7.47
C SER A 53 -12.57 -7.01 -7.50
N SER A 54 -13.39 -7.18 -6.45
CA SER A 54 -14.69 -6.53 -6.32
C SER A 54 -14.56 -5.02 -6.26
N THR A 55 -13.54 -4.49 -5.58
CA THR A 55 -13.25 -3.05 -5.53
C THR A 55 -12.97 -2.47 -6.93
N LYS A 56 -12.19 -3.19 -7.76
CA LYS A 56 -11.94 -2.81 -9.17
C LYS A 56 -13.24 -2.86 -9.99
N ALA A 57 -14.07 -3.89 -9.80
CA ALA A 57 -15.35 -4.02 -10.47
C ALA A 57 -16.31 -2.86 -10.12
N VAL A 58 -16.40 -2.48 -8.83
CA VAL A 58 -17.20 -1.33 -8.39
C VAL A 58 -16.70 -0.04 -9.05
N SER A 59 -15.37 0.18 -9.09
CA SER A 59 -14.78 1.35 -9.73
C SER A 59 -15.15 1.45 -11.22
N SER A 60 -15.10 0.33 -11.94
CA SER A 60 -15.47 0.26 -13.35
C SER A 60 -16.97 0.48 -13.56
N ALA A 61 -17.82 -0.15 -12.77
CA ALA A 61 -19.27 0.00 -12.86
C ALA A 61 -19.70 1.45 -12.58
N MET A 62 -19.04 2.13 -11.63
CA MET A 62 -19.31 3.53 -11.33
C MET A 62 -18.88 4.46 -12.46
N ALA A 63 -17.72 4.21 -13.08
CA ALA A 63 -17.29 4.96 -14.25
C ALA A 63 -18.30 4.84 -15.40
N GLN A 64 -18.85 3.63 -15.61
CA GLN A 64 -19.91 3.42 -16.59
C GLN A 64 -21.18 4.19 -16.19
N LEU A 65 -21.62 4.10 -14.93
CA LEU A 65 -22.79 4.81 -14.43
C LEU A 65 -22.69 6.33 -14.62
N LEU A 66 -21.53 6.91 -14.34
CA LEU A 66 -21.25 8.33 -14.58
C LEU A 66 -21.39 8.69 -16.07
N SER A 67 -20.81 7.87 -16.95
CA SER A 67 -20.91 8.07 -18.39
C SER A 67 -22.37 8.05 -18.87
N GLU A 68 -23.14 7.03 -18.50
CA GLU A 68 -24.56 6.90 -18.89
C GLU A 68 -25.43 8.02 -18.31
N ALA A 69 -25.18 8.41 -17.06
CA ALA A 69 -25.89 9.51 -16.41
C ALA A 69 -25.63 10.86 -17.10
N THR A 70 -24.40 11.11 -17.55
CA THR A 70 -24.07 12.34 -18.30
C THR A 70 -24.70 12.38 -19.69
N GLN A 71 -24.91 11.22 -20.32
CA GLN A 71 -25.59 11.12 -21.60
C GLN A 71 -27.12 11.26 -21.46
N GLY A 72 -27.66 11.19 -20.24
CA GLY A 72 -29.09 11.31 -19.96
C GLY A 72 -29.91 10.10 -20.42
N ASN A 73 -29.28 8.95 -20.67
CA ASN A 73 -30.00 7.75 -21.09
C ASN A 73 -30.49 6.96 -19.87
N GLU A 74 -31.78 7.10 -19.55
CA GLU A 74 -32.38 6.51 -18.34
C GLU A 74 -32.27 4.97 -18.29
N ASN A 75 -32.38 4.28 -19.43
CA ASN A 75 -32.34 2.82 -19.47
C ASN A 75 -30.93 2.27 -19.23
N TYR A 76 -29.92 2.81 -19.91
CA TYR A 76 -28.54 2.40 -19.66
C TYR A 76 -28.06 2.82 -18.28
N THR A 77 -28.54 3.95 -17.77
CA THR A 77 -28.27 4.39 -16.39
C THR A 77 -28.85 3.40 -15.37
N GLY A 78 -30.07 2.90 -15.59
CA GLY A 78 -30.68 1.85 -14.76
C GLY A 78 -29.87 0.56 -14.74
N MET A 79 -29.45 0.09 -15.91
CA MET A 79 -28.60 -1.10 -16.04
C MET A 79 -27.25 -0.91 -15.33
N ALA A 80 -26.59 0.23 -15.54
CA ALA A 80 -25.33 0.54 -14.87
C ALA A 80 -25.49 0.65 -13.35
N ALA A 81 -26.63 1.18 -12.86
CA ALA A 81 -26.90 1.25 -11.42
C ALA A 81 -27.07 -0.15 -10.81
N ARG A 82 -27.72 -1.06 -11.54
CA ARG A 82 -27.83 -2.48 -11.16
C ARG A 82 -26.46 -3.16 -11.13
N ASP A 83 -25.60 -2.91 -12.10
CA ASP A 83 -24.23 -3.46 -12.13
C ASP A 83 -23.40 -2.95 -10.95
N VAL A 84 -23.54 -1.68 -10.59
CA VAL A 84 -22.94 -1.11 -9.36
C VAL A 84 -23.44 -1.84 -8.12
N ALA A 85 -24.76 -2.03 -7.97
CA ALA A 85 -25.32 -2.76 -6.82
C ALA A 85 -24.81 -4.21 -6.75
N GLN A 86 -24.68 -4.90 -7.89
CA GLN A 86 -24.15 -6.25 -7.95
C GLN A 86 -22.67 -6.31 -7.58
N ALA A 87 -21.86 -5.37 -8.05
CA ALA A 87 -20.44 -5.27 -7.68
C ALA A 87 -20.27 -4.95 -6.18
N LEU A 88 -21.12 -4.08 -5.63
CA LEU A 88 -21.15 -3.76 -4.20
C LEU A 88 -21.54 -4.97 -3.35
N LYS A 89 -22.45 -5.82 -3.82
CA LYS A 89 -22.78 -7.08 -3.13
C LYS A 89 -21.56 -8.00 -3.00
N SER A 90 -20.79 -8.15 -4.07
CA SER A 90 -19.53 -8.91 -4.04
C SER A 90 -18.51 -8.28 -3.08
N LEU A 91 -18.41 -6.94 -3.07
CA LEU A 91 -17.55 -6.21 -2.14
C LEU A 91 -17.97 -6.40 -0.67
N ALA A 92 -19.27 -6.32 -0.38
CA ALA A 92 -19.81 -6.52 0.97
C ALA A 92 -19.49 -7.93 1.49
N SER A 93 -19.73 -8.95 0.65
CA SER A 93 -19.40 -10.34 0.96
C SER A 93 -17.90 -10.52 1.19
N GLY A 94 -17.06 -9.96 0.30
CA GLY A 94 -15.60 -10.02 0.44
C GLY A 94 -15.10 -9.36 1.72
N ALA A 95 -15.61 -8.17 2.06
CA ALA A 95 -15.22 -7.45 3.27
C ALA A 95 -15.62 -8.20 4.54
N ARG A 96 -16.84 -8.76 4.56
CA ARG A 96 -17.31 -9.62 5.65
C ARG A 96 -16.45 -10.87 5.79
N ALA A 97 -16.06 -11.50 4.69
CA ALA A 97 -15.20 -12.68 4.69
C ALA A 97 -13.79 -12.36 5.21
N VAL A 98 -13.17 -11.24 4.78
CA VAL A 98 -11.90 -10.75 5.34
C VAL A 98 -12.02 -10.47 6.84
N ALA A 99 -13.08 -9.80 7.27
CA ALA A 99 -13.33 -9.52 8.69
C ALA A 99 -13.49 -10.79 9.53
N ALA A 100 -14.12 -11.83 8.97
CA ALA A 100 -14.35 -13.09 9.64
C ALA A 100 -13.10 -14.00 9.69
N THR A 101 -12.21 -13.87 8.70
CA THR A 101 -10.98 -14.68 8.58
C THR A 101 -9.75 -14.03 9.20
N THR A 102 -9.77 -12.71 9.48
CA THR A 102 -8.65 -12.02 10.12
C THR A 102 -8.62 -12.21 11.63
N GLU A 103 -7.42 -12.44 12.16
CA GLU A 103 -7.16 -12.51 13.60
C GLU A 103 -6.93 -11.13 14.24
N ASP A 104 -6.60 -10.09 13.45
CA ASP A 104 -6.38 -8.73 13.94
C ASP A 104 -7.71 -7.98 14.16
N PRO A 105 -8.10 -7.66 15.41
CA PRO A 105 -9.32 -6.90 15.69
C PRO A 105 -9.32 -5.50 15.08
N ALA A 106 -8.15 -4.86 14.94
CA ALA A 106 -8.04 -3.55 14.32
C ALA A 106 -8.32 -3.64 12.82
N ALA A 107 -7.75 -4.63 12.12
CA ALA A 107 -8.02 -4.86 10.70
C ALA A 107 -9.48 -5.25 10.46
N ARG A 108 -10.04 -6.09 11.33
CA ARG A 108 -11.46 -6.49 11.30
C ARG A 108 -12.40 -5.30 11.36
N ASN A 109 -12.18 -4.38 12.31
CA ASN A 109 -13.02 -3.19 12.43
C ASN A 109 -12.78 -2.23 11.26
N ALA A 110 -11.52 -2.00 10.89
CA ALA A 110 -11.17 -1.10 9.79
C ALA A 110 -11.79 -1.51 8.45
N ILE A 111 -11.79 -2.81 8.12
CA ILE A 111 -12.36 -3.28 6.85
C ILE A 111 -13.88 -3.15 6.82
N LEU A 112 -14.58 -3.42 7.92
CA LEU A 112 -16.03 -3.26 8.01
C LEU A 112 -16.44 -1.78 8.00
N ASP A 113 -15.66 -0.92 8.65
CA ASP A 113 -15.87 0.53 8.59
C ASP A 113 -15.67 1.08 7.18
N CYS A 114 -14.63 0.65 6.48
CA CYS A 114 -14.39 1.04 5.10
C CYS A 114 -15.47 0.50 4.15
N ALA A 115 -15.90 -0.74 4.32
CA ALA A 115 -17.00 -1.30 3.54
C ALA A 115 -18.30 -0.52 3.76
N GLY A 116 -18.61 -0.15 5.01
CA GLY A 116 -19.76 0.70 5.33
C GLY A 116 -19.68 2.07 4.66
N ASP A 117 -18.52 2.73 4.71
CA ASP A 117 -18.28 4.02 4.04
C ASP A 117 -18.41 3.91 2.51
N VAL A 118 -18.00 2.78 1.92
CA VAL A 118 -18.22 2.50 0.49
C VAL A 118 -19.72 2.38 0.18
N MET A 119 -20.50 1.65 1.00
CA MET A 119 -21.94 1.51 0.77
C MET A 119 -22.67 2.85 0.87
N ASP A 120 -22.41 3.63 1.93
CA ASP A 120 -23.02 4.96 2.13
C ASP A 120 -22.72 5.90 0.95
N LYS A 121 -21.45 6.04 0.56
CA LYS A 121 -21.09 6.91 -0.57
C LYS A 121 -21.65 6.42 -1.89
N SER A 122 -21.76 5.11 -2.07
CA SER A 122 -22.35 4.52 -3.27
C SER A 122 -23.87 4.75 -3.35
N ALA A 123 -24.57 4.68 -2.22
CA ALA A 123 -25.98 5.03 -2.14
C ALA A 123 -26.19 6.51 -2.51
N ASN A 124 -25.35 7.40 -1.98
CA ASN A 124 -25.37 8.81 -2.34
C ASN A 124 -25.08 9.04 -3.83
N LEU A 125 -24.18 8.25 -4.44
CA LEU A 125 -23.89 8.32 -5.87
C LEU A 125 -25.12 7.95 -6.70
N ILE A 126 -25.77 6.82 -6.40
CA ILE A 126 -26.97 6.35 -7.12
C ILE A 126 -28.12 7.35 -6.97
N GLU A 127 -28.28 7.96 -5.79
CA GLU A 127 -29.29 8.99 -5.55
C GLU A 127 -29.02 10.26 -6.37
N GLU A 128 -27.78 10.74 -6.42
CA GLU A 128 -27.41 11.88 -7.26
C GLU A 128 -27.49 11.53 -8.76
N THR A 129 -27.20 10.31 -9.17
CA THR A 129 -27.44 9.82 -10.54
C THR A 129 -28.92 9.96 -10.90
N LYS A 130 -29.83 9.54 -10.03
CA LYS A 130 -31.28 9.69 -10.23
C LYS A 130 -31.68 11.15 -10.43
N ARG A 131 -31.08 12.07 -9.67
CA ARG A 131 -31.34 13.52 -9.79
C ARG A 131 -30.77 14.08 -11.10
N ALA A 132 -29.58 13.64 -11.48
CA ALA A 132 -28.90 14.08 -12.69
C ALA A 132 -29.65 13.67 -13.97
N ILE A 133 -30.21 12.46 -14.02
CA ILE A 133 -31.02 12.04 -15.18
C ILE A 133 -32.35 12.79 -15.30
N ALA A 134 -32.91 13.27 -14.19
CA ALA A 134 -34.13 14.08 -14.21
C ALA A 134 -33.90 15.49 -14.80
N LYS A 135 -32.64 15.95 -14.82
CA LYS A 135 -32.23 17.22 -15.43
C LYS A 135 -30.94 17.02 -16.27
N PRO A 136 -31.03 16.36 -17.44
CA PRO A 136 -29.87 16.11 -18.28
C PRO A 136 -29.19 17.42 -18.70
N GLY A 137 -27.86 17.48 -18.57
CA GLY A 137 -27.08 18.64 -18.97
C GLY A 137 -26.97 19.78 -17.93
N ASP A 138 -27.54 19.61 -16.73
CA ASP A 138 -27.35 20.56 -15.63
C ASP A 138 -25.89 20.52 -15.11
N PRO A 139 -25.10 21.61 -15.25
CA PRO A 139 -23.69 21.63 -14.87
C PRO A 139 -23.48 21.35 -13.38
N GLU A 140 -24.38 21.83 -12.52
CA GLU A 140 -24.28 21.61 -11.08
C GLU A 140 -24.51 20.14 -10.71
N SER A 141 -25.48 19.47 -11.34
CA SER A 141 -25.72 18.04 -11.15
C SER A 141 -24.55 17.19 -11.64
N GLN A 142 -23.96 17.53 -12.78
CA GLN A 142 -22.75 16.85 -13.28
C GLN A 142 -21.56 17.03 -12.33
N GLN A 143 -21.35 18.24 -11.80
CA GLN A 143 -20.30 18.53 -10.83
C GLN A 143 -20.50 17.75 -9.52
N ARG A 144 -21.73 17.72 -8.99
CA ARG A 144 -22.07 16.91 -7.80
C ARG A 144 -21.80 15.44 -8.03
N LEU A 145 -22.23 14.91 -9.17
CA LEU A 145 -22.03 13.51 -9.53
C LEU A 145 -20.54 13.14 -9.57
N ALA A 146 -19.71 13.97 -10.18
CA ALA A 146 -18.25 13.78 -10.21
C ALA A 146 -17.62 13.84 -8.80
N GLN A 147 -18.09 14.75 -7.94
CA GLN A 147 -17.61 14.86 -6.56
C GLN A 147 -17.95 13.61 -5.74
N VAL A 148 -19.18 13.12 -5.81
CA VAL A 148 -19.61 11.91 -5.09
C VAL A 148 -18.87 10.69 -5.61
N ALA A 149 -18.70 10.56 -6.93
CA ALA A 149 -17.90 9.50 -7.53
C ALA A 149 -16.45 9.48 -7.04
N LYS A 150 -15.81 10.66 -6.93
CA LYS A 150 -14.48 10.78 -6.34
C LYS A 150 -14.47 10.31 -4.88
N ALA A 151 -15.50 10.65 -4.11
CA ALA A 151 -15.62 10.24 -2.73
C ALA A 151 -15.73 8.71 -2.62
N VAL A 152 -16.48 8.05 -3.51
CA VAL A 152 -16.54 6.59 -3.55
C VAL A 152 -15.18 5.98 -3.91
N SER A 153 -14.51 6.49 -4.94
CA SER A 153 -13.16 6.02 -5.32
C SER A 153 -12.15 6.13 -4.16
N GLN A 154 -12.25 7.18 -3.35
CA GLN A 154 -11.44 7.33 -2.15
C GLN A 154 -11.79 6.31 -1.07
N ALA A 155 -13.08 6.03 -0.84
CA ALA A 155 -13.52 5.00 0.11
C ALA A 155 -13.10 3.60 -0.34
N LEU A 156 -13.20 3.30 -1.64
CA LEU A 156 -12.71 2.05 -2.23
C LEU A 156 -11.20 1.87 -2.03
N ASN A 157 -10.41 2.93 -2.26
CA ASN A 157 -8.96 2.90 -2.02
C ASN A 157 -8.63 2.65 -0.54
N ARG A 158 -9.37 3.28 0.38
CA ARG A 158 -9.25 3.01 1.82
C ARG A 158 -9.57 1.56 2.17
N CYS A 159 -10.64 1.00 1.59
CA CYS A 159 -11.01 -0.41 1.79
C CYS A 159 -9.88 -1.36 1.38
N VAL A 160 -9.25 -1.13 0.22
CA VAL A 160 -8.09 -1.91 -0.22
C VAL A 160 -6.90 -1.73 0.75
N ASN A 161 -6.61 -0.51 1.21
CA ASN A 161 -5.51 -0.26 2.15
C ASN A 161 -5.76 -0.87 3.54
N CYS A 162 -7.00 -1.18 3.91
CA CYS A 162 -7.34 -1.87 5.15
C CYS A 162 -7.16 -3.40 5.07
N LEU A 163 -6.84 -3.95 3.88
CA LEU A 163 -6.59 -5.38 3.73
C LEU A 163 -5.41 -5.82 4.60
N PRO A 164 -5.52 -6.98 5.25
CA PRO A 164 -4.40 -7.64 5.91
C PRO A 164 -3.23 -7.82 4.93
N GLY A 165 -2.02 -7.46 5.35
CA GLY A 165 -0.85 -7.38 4.47
C GLY A 165 -0.56 -5.98 3.92
N GLN A 166 -1.56 -5.19 3.54
CA GLN A 166 -1.34 -3.79 3.11
C GLN A 166 -0.88 -2.91 4.27
N ARG A 167 -1.50 -3.09 5.44
CA ARG A 167 -1.14 -2.38 6.67
C ARG A 167 0.29 -2.64 7.10
N ASP A 168 0.79 -3.85 6.88
CA ASP A 168 2.16 -4.23 7.23
C ASP A 168 3.16 -3.55 6.29
N VAL A 169 2.86 -3.50 4.98
CA VAL A 169 3.63 -2.72 4.01
C VAL A 169 3.63 -1.23 4.37
N ASP A 170 2.47 -0.67 4.76
CA ASP A 170 2.36 0.72 5.22
C ASP A 170 3.15 0.98 6.51
N ASN A 171 3.12 0.03 7.45
CA ASN A 171 3.94 0.08 8.66
C ASN A 171 5.43 0.07 8.30
N ALA A 172 5.87 -0.78 7.37
CA ALA A 172 7.25 -0.81 6.90
C ALA A 172 7.65 0.53 6.24
N ILE A 173 6.78 1.12 5.41
CA ILE A 173 7.02 2.45 4.80
C ILE A 173 7.19 3.51 5.90
N ARG A 174 6.31 3.48 6.92
CA ARG A 174 6.39 4.40 8.06
C ARG A 174 7.68 4.20 8.85
N THR A 175 8.07 2.96 9.14
CA THR A 175 9.32 2.62 9.84
C THR A 175 10.53 3.16 9.09
N VAL A 176 10.61 2.92 7.76
CA VAL A 176 11.69 3.47 6.92
C VAL A 176 11.67 4.99 6.94
N GLY A 177 10.50 5.62 6.83
CA GLY A 177 10.35 7.08 6.87
C GLY A 177 10.76 7.70 8.20
N GLU A 178 10.42 7.06 9.32
CA GLU A 178 10.79 7.51 10.67
C GLU A 178 12.29 7.35 10.93
N ALA A 179 12.85 6.19 10.58
CA ALA A 179 14.29 5.97 10.66
C ALA A 179 15.04 7.02 9.81
N SER A 180 14.58 7.26 8.58
CA SER A 180 15.18 8.26 7.68
C SER A 180 15.15 9.69 8.22
N LYS A 181 14.16 10.06 9.05
CA LYS A 181 14.12 11.38 9.69
C LYS A 181 15.28 11.58 10.67
N ALA A 182 15.81 10.51 11.27
CA ALA A 182 16.99 10.61 12.12
C ALA A 182 18.19 11.23 11.36
N LEU A 183 18.35 10.88 10.07
CA LEU A 183 19.40 11.45 9.21
C LEU A 183 19.23 12.95 8.91
N LEU A 184 18.01 13.48 9.06
CA LEU A 184 17.72 14.91 8.87
C LEU A 184 18.07 15.75 10.09
N SER A 185 18.13 15.13 11.27
CA SER A 185 18.52 15.82 12.52
C SER A 185 19.99 16.25 12.55
N ASN A 186 20.80 15.74 11.61
CA ASN A 186 22.23 16.02 11.45
C ASN A 186 23.05 15.82 12.75
N SER A 187 22.57 14.94 13.63
CA SER A 187 23.23 14.54 14.87
C SER A 187 23.61 13.06 14.75
N PHE A 188 24.91 12.78 14.82
CA PHE A 188 25.48 11.45 14.63
C PHE A 188 26.36 11.12 15.83
N PRO A 189 25.78 10.68 16.97
CA PRO A 189 26.55 10.30 18.13
C PRO A 189 27.36 9.02 17.83
N SER A 190 28.62 8.98 18.27
CA SER A 190 29.41 7.75 18.25
C SER A 190 29.01 6.86 19.43
N SER A 191 28.92 5.55 19.19
CA SER A 191 28.70 4.55 20.24
C SER A 191 29.91 4.30 21.13
N GLY A 192 31.06 4.93 20.83
CA GLY A 192 32.33 4.70 21.54
C GLY A 192 33.06 3.42 21.13
N ARG A 193 32.53 2.68 20.16
CA ARG A 193 33.15 1.47 19.58
C ARG A 193 34.22 1.84 18.58
N SER A 194 35.14 0.91 18.31
CA SER A 194 36.17 1.13 17.30
C SER A 194 35.58 1.15 15.88
N PHE A 195 36.24 1.86 14.97
CA PHE A 195 35.83 1.91 13.56
C PHE A 195 35.68 0.50 12.95
N GLN A 196 36.60 -0.42 13.25
CA GLN A 196 36.56 -1.79 12.74
C GLN A 196 35.32 -2.56 13.21
N GLU A 197 34.92 -2.39 14.46
CA GLU A 197 33.70 -3.01 15.00
C GLU A 197 32.43 -2.45 14.35
N VAL A 198 32.36 -1.12 14.20
CA VAL A 198 31.23 -0.44 13.56
C VAL A 198 31.14 -0.80 12.07
N GLN A 199 32.28 -0.88 11.38
CA GLN A 199 32.38 -1.32 9.99
C GLN A 199 31.96 -2.78 9.80
N GLY A 200 32.44 -3.68 10.67
CA GLY A 200 32.04 -5.09 10.66
C GLY A 200 30.54 -5.25 10.87
N GLN A 201 29.97 -4.53 11.84
CA GLN A 201 28.52 -4.52 12.04
C GLN A 201 27.77 -3.96 10.84
N LEU A 202 28.20 -2.81 10.30
CA LEU A 202 27.59 -2.20 9.12
C LEU A 202 27.55 -3.17 7.94
N ASN A 203 28.67 -3.85 7.67
CA ASN A 203 28.75 -4.85 6.59
C ASN A 203 27.79 -6.03 6.82
N GLN A 204 27.66 -6.51 8.06
CA GLN A 204 26.75 -7.59 8.41
C GLN A 204 25.29 -7.19 8.20
N VAL A 205 24.86 -6.04 8.73
CA VAL A 205 23.47 -5.57 8.60
C VAL A 205 23.16 -5.14 7.17
N ALA A 206 24.14 -4.62 6.42
CA ALA A 206 24.01 -4.29 5.02
C ALA A 206 23.81 -5.54 4.13
N ALA A 207 24.53 -6.63 4.42
CA ALA A 207 24.30 -7.92 3.77
C ALA A 207 22.90 -8.46 4.06
N GLY A 208 22.43 -8.33 5.32
CA GLY A 208 21.06 -8.67 5.70
C GLY A 208 20.01 -7.85 4.95
N LEU A 209 20.23 -6.53 4.83
CA LEU A 209 19.34 -5.64 4.08
C LEU A 209 19.29 -5.99 2.60
N ASN A 210 20.44 -6.25 1.96
CA ASN A 210 20.51 -6.74 0.57
C ASN A 210 19.71 -8.03 0.37
N GLN A 211 19.86 -8.97 1.30
CA GLN A 211 19.13 -10.23 1.26
C GLN A 211 17.62 -10.01 1.39
N SER A 212 17.18 -9.17 2.34
CA SER A 212 15.76 -8.83 2.50
C SER A 212 15.18 -8.11 1.28
N ALA A 213 15.96 -7.26 0.60
CA ALA A 213 15.53 -6.62 -0.66
C ALA A 213 15.26 -7.66 -1.76
N ASN A 214 16.11 -8.69 -1.86
CA ASN A 214 15.91 -9.80 -2.78
C ASN A 214 14.69 -10.66 -2.40
N GLU A 215 14.48 -10.89 -1.11
CA GLU A 215 13.30 -11.61 -0.59
C GLU A 215 12.00 -10.90 -0.96
N VAL A 216 11.95 -9.57 -0.91
CA VAL A 216 10.78 -8.79 -1.37
C VAL A 216 10.46 -9.06 -2.85
N VAL A 217 11.48 -9.15 -3.71
CA VAL A 217 11.30 -9.46 -5.15
C VAL A 217 10.86 -10.91 -5.36
N GLN A 218 11.37 -11.85 -4.57
CA GLN A 218 10.96 -13.25 -4.65
C GLN A 218 9.51 -13.44 -4.16
N ALA A 219 9.18 -12.85 -3.02
CA ALA A 219 7.85 -12.87 -2.42
C ALA A 219 6.80 -12.21 -3.33
N SER A 220 7.22 -11.25 -4.17
CA SER A 220 6.40 -10.63 -5.21
C SER A 220 5.82 -11.62 -6.25
N ARG A 221 6.34 -12.85 -6.31
CA ARG A 221 5.85 -13.93 -7.19
C ARG A 221 4.88 -14.88 -6.47
N GLY A 222 4.82 -14.81 -5.14
CA GLY A 222 3.93 -15.60 -4.30
C GLY A 222 2.67 -14.82 -3.93
N THR A 223 2.26 -14.97 -2.68
CA THR A 223 1.03 -14.38 -2.15
C THR A 223 1.25 -12.94 -1.68
N THR A 224 0.17 -12.16 -1.57
CA THR A 224 0.24 -10.81 -0.98
C THR A 224 0.72 -10.84 0.47
N GLN A 225 0.47 -11.93 1.20
CA GLN A 225 0.97 -12.13 2.56
C GLN A 225 2.48 -12.40 2.60
N ASP A 226 3.01 -13.17 1.65
CA ASP A 226 4.46 -13.36 1.53
C ASP A 226 5.16 -12.03 1.29
N LEU A 227 4.60 -11.20 0.40
CA LEU A 227 5.12 -9.87 0.11
C LEU A 227 5.05 -8.95 1.33
N SER A 228 3.93 -8.96 2.08
CA SER A 228 3.80 -8.23 3.35
C SER A 228 4.87 -8.64 4.38
N ARG A 229 5.07 -9.95 4.56
CA ARG A 229 6.06 -10.46 5.51
C ARG A 229 7.49 -10.05 5.11
N ALA A 230 7.81 -10.17 3.82
CA ALA A 230 9.12 -9.77 3.29
C ALA A 230 9.36 -8.26 3.43
N THR A 231 8.36 -7.42 3.13
CA THR A 231 8.46 -5.96 3.30
C THR A 231 8.57 -5.52 4.75
N SER A 232 7.87 -6.20 5.67
CA SER A 232 8.01 -5.97 7.12
C SER A 232 9.41 -6.29 7.61
N LYS A 233 9.95 -7.45 7.20
CA LYS A 233 11.33 -7.84 7.49
C LYS A 233 12.33 -6.83 6.92
N PHE A 234 12.16 -6.42 5.66
CA PHE A 234 12.98 -5.40 5.03
C PHE A 234 12.96 -4.08 5.81
N GLY A 235 11.78 -3.63 6.28
CA GLY A 235 11.66 -2.42 7.09
C GLY A 235 12.45 -2.50 8.41
N GLN A 236 12.43 -3.65 9.08
CA GLN A 236 13.20 -3.88 10.30
C GLN A 236 14.71 -3.96 10.04
N ASP A 237 15.11 -4.69 8.99
CA ASP A 237 16.52 -4.81 8.58
C ASP A 237 17.07 -3.43 8.17
N PHE A 238 16.24 -2.59 7.54
CA PHE A 238 16.57 -1.21 7.19
C PHE A 238 16.81 -0.36 8.44
N SER A 239 15.96 -0.44 9.47
CA SER A 239 16.17 0.29 10.73
C SER A 239 17.51 -0.10 11.37
N ASN A 240 17.80 -1.40 11.48
CA ASN A 240 19.05 -1.88 12.04
C ASN A 240 20.27 -1.41 11.22
N PHE A 241 20.14 -1.43 9.89
CA PHE A 241 21.15 -0.90 8.98
C PHE A 241 21.38 0.60 9.17
N LEU A 242 20.30 1.37 9.29
CA LEU A 242 20.39 2.81 9.44
C LEU A 242 21.04 3.20 10.77
N ASP A 243 20.72 2.50 11.86
CA ASP A 243 21.35 2.71 13.16
C ASP A 243 22.86 2.46 13.10
N ALA A 244 23.30 1.36 12.46
CA ALA A 244 24.72 1.09 12.24
C ALA A 244 25.38 2.14 11.32
N GLY A 245 24.66 2.64 10.32
CA GLY A 245 25.12 3.70 9.44
C GLY A 245 25.29 5.04 10.16
N VAL A 246 24.37 5.39 11.05
CA VAL A 246 24.46 6.59 11.90
C VAL A 246 25.65 6.48 12.85
N ASP A 247 25.90 5.31 13.43
CA ASP A 247 27.06 5.07 14.27
C ASP A 247 28.38 5.16 13.47
N MET A 248 28.39 4.65 12.23
CA MET A 248 29.51 4.82 11.29
C MET A 248 29.78 6.30 10.98
N ALA A 249 28.73 7.08 10.75
CA ALA A 249 28.84 8.52 10.54
C ALA A 249 29.38 9.23 11.80
N GLY A 250 28.98 8.80 12.99
CA GLY A 250 29.47 9.34 14.26
C GLY A 250 30.92 8.98 14.58
N THR A 251 31.39 7.83 14.10
CA THR A 251 32.75 7.31 14.30
C THR A 251 33.71 7.74 13.18
N SER A 252 33.22 8.45 12.16
CA SER A 252 34.01 8.97 11.05
C SER A 252 35.05 10.00 11.53
N GLN A 253 36.29 9.86 11.08
CA GLN A 253 37.42 10.71 11.52
C GLN A 253 37.39 12.12 10.91
N SER A 254 36.84 12.26 9.70
CA SER A 254 36.72 13.53 9.00
C SER A 254 35.25 13.88 8.76
N LYS A 255 34.98 15.19 8.75
CA LYS A 255 33.65 15.71 8.43
C LYS A 255 33.25 15.40 6.97
N GLU A 256 34.22 15.26 6.08
CA GLU A 256 34.00 14.87 4.69
C GLU A 256 33.54 13.41 4.61
N ASP A 257 34.24 12.47 5.26
CA ASP A 257 33.86 11.06 5.32
C ASP A 257 32.46 10.90 5.95
N GLN A 258 32.19 11.61 7.07
CA GLN A 258 30.86 11.66 7.69
C GLN A 258 29.78 12.13 6.70
N THR A 259 30.06 13.22 5.95
CA THR A 259 29.11 13.76 4.97
C THR A 259 28.82 12.76 3.86
N GLN A 260 29.84 12.03 3.40
CA GLN A 260 29.69 10.99 2.39
C GLN A 260 28.88 9.79 2.90
N VAL A 261 29.14 9.31 4.13
CA VAL A 261 28.34 8.26 4.77
C VAL A 261 26.87 8.68 4.84
N VAL A 262 26.59 9.87 5.37
CA VAL A 262 25.23 10.39 5.51
C VAL A 262 24.54 10.56 4.15
N SER A 263 25.26 11.02 3.14
CA SER A 263 24.73 11.14 1.76
C SER A 263 24.31 9.78 1.21
N ASN A 264 25.16 8.76 1.34
CA ASN A 264 24.85 7.40 0.91
C ASN A 264 23.66 6.81 1.68
N LEU A 265 23.60 7.01 3.00
CA LEU A 265 22.46 6.57 3.82
C LEU A 265 21.13 7.22 3.37
N LYS A 266 21.14 8.50 3.00
CA LYS A 266 19.98 9.19 2.43
C LYS A 266 19.57 8.59 1.08
N THR A 267 20.53 8.28 0.21
CA THR A 267 20.26 7.61 -1.07
C THR A 267 19.64 6.22 -0.86
N ILE A 268 20.20 5.41 0.05
CA ILE A 268 19.66 4.09 0.39
C ILE A 268 18.24 4.24 0.98
N SER A 269 18.00 5.24 1.82
CA SER A 269 16.68 5.56 2.38
C SER A 269 15.64 5.85 1.29
N MET A 270 15.98 6.69 0.31
CA MET A 270 15.10 7.02 -0.81
C MET A 270 14.82 5.80 -1.69
N SER A 271 15.84 5.02 -2.03
CA SER A 271 15.70 3.78 -2.81
C SER A 271 14.85 2.74 -2.07
N SER A 272 15.03 2.61 -0.76
CA SER A 272 14.27 1.70 0.12
C SER A 272 12.80 2.09 0.21
N SER A 273 12.51 3.38 0.35
CA SER A 273 11.14 3.92 0.31
C SER A 273 10.47 3.63 -1.04
N LYS A 274 11.20 3.84 -2.16
CA LYS A 274 10.70 3.51 -3.50
C LYS A 274 10.40 2.02 -3.67
N LEU A 275 11.27 1.14 -3.15
CA LEU A 275 11.04 -0.31 -3.15
C LEU A 275 9.73 -0.67 -2.43
N LEU A 276 9.52 -0.14 -1.22
CA LEU A 276 8.31 -0.41 -0.45
C LEU A 276 7.06 0.17 -1.10
N LEU A 277 7.13 1.35 -1.72
CA LEU A 277 6.01 1.92 -2.49
C LEU A 277 5.67 1.07 -3.72
N SER A 278 6.68 0.54 -4.41
CA SER A 278 6.46 -0.42 -5.51
C SER A 278 5.86 -1.73 -5.00
N ALA A 279 6.27 -2.22 -3.83
CA ALA A 279 5.69 -3.40 -3.20
C ALA A 279 4.21 -3.17 -2.83
N LYS A 280 3.89 -1.99 -2.30
CA LYS A 280 2.52 -1.57 -2.02
C LYS A 280 1.66 -1.57 -3.29
N ALA A 281 2.12 -0.92 -4.36
CA ALA A 281 1.40 -0.93 -5.63
C ALA A 281 1.17 -2.37 -6.13
N LEU A 282 2.20 -3.21 -6.11
CA LEU A 282 2.10 -4.61 -6.56
C LEU A 282 1.15 -5.44 -5.70
N SER A 283 1.11 -5.22 -4.39
CA SER A 283 0.19 -5.94 -3.50
C SER A 283 -1.29 -5.64 -3.77
N THR A 284 -1.60 -4.52 -4.43
CA THR A 284 -2.96 -4.20 -4.93
C THR A 284 -3.23 -4.70 -6.35
N ASP A 285 -2.18 -5.03 -7.09
CA ASP A 285 -2.26 -5.58 -8.45
C ASP A 285 -1.16 -6.62 -8.75
N PRO A 286 -1.25 -7.82 -8.15
CA PRO A 286 -0.18 -8.84 -8.25
C PRO A 286 0.02 -9.39 -9.66
N SER A 287 -0.97 -9.20 -10.54
CA SER A 287 -0.92 -9.60 -11.95
C SER A 287 -0.08 -8.68 -12.82
N SER A 288 0.23 -7.45 -12.38
CA SER A 288 0.88 -6.45 -13.23
C SER A 288 2.36 -6.76 -13.48
N PRO A 289 2.76 -7.11 -14.72
CA PRO A 289 4.16 -7.36 -15.04
C PRO A 289 5.00 -6.08 -14.93
N ASN A 290 4.41 -4.92 -15.22
CA ASN A 290 5.08 -3.63 -15.10
C ASN A 290 5.46 -3.33 -13.64
N LEU A 291 4.54 -3.56 -12.69
CA LEU A 291 4.84 -3.36 -11.27
C LEU A 291 5.89 -4.34 -10.75
N LYS A 292 5.90 -5.59 -11.21
CA LYS A 292 6.98 -6.56 -10.89
C LYS A 292 8.35 -6.10 -11.39
N ASN A 293 8.41 -5.56 -12.60
CA ASN A 293 9.66 -5.02 -13.15
C ASN A 293 10.13 -3.77 -12.39
N GLN A 294 9.21 -2.87 -12.02
CA GLN A 294 9.53 -1.70 -11.21
C GLN A 294 10.04 -2.08 -9.82
N LEU A 295 9.41 -3.06 -9.16
CA LEU A 295 9.87 -3.59 -7.88
C LEU A 295 11.29 -4.16 -7.98
N ALA A 296 11.55 -5.00 -8.99
CA ALA A 296 12.87 -5.58 -9.20
C ALA A 296 13.94 -4.51 -9.49
N ALA A 297 13.61 -3.47 -10.25
CA ALA A 297 14.50 -2.35 -10.49
C ALA A 297 14.79 -1.56 -9.20
N ALA A 298 13.77 -1.31 -8.37
CA ALA A 298 13.94 -0.63 -7.09
C ALA A 298 14.81 -1.45 -6.13
N ALA A 299 14.66 -2.77 -6.08
CA ALA A 299 15.49 -3.64 -5.25
C ALA A 299 16.96 -3.62 -5.69
N ARG A 300 17.23 -3.65 -6.99
CA ARG A 300 18.60 -3.49 -7.52
C ARG A 300 19.21 -2.15 -7.11
N ALA A 301 18.45 -1.05 -7.24
CA ALA A 301 18.92 0.26 -6.84
C ALA A 301 19.28 0.35 -5.34
N VAL A 302 18.51 -0.33 -4.48
CA VAL A 302 18.85 -0.48 -3.05
C VAL A 302 20.18 -1.22 -2.91
N THR A 303 20.32 -2.37 -3.54
CA THR A 303 21.54 -3.19 -3.48
C THR A 303 22.78 -2.45 -3.98
N ASP A 304 22.68 -1.77 -5.11
CA ASP A 304 23.79 -0.99 -5.67
C ASP A 304 24.21 0.15 -4.72
N SER A 305 23.23 0.84 -4.12
CA SER A 305 23.50 1.91 -3.16
C SER A 305 24.16 1.39 -1.87
N ILE A 306 23.74 0.21 -1.39
CA ILE A 306 24.36 -0.45 -0.23
C ILE A 306 25.79 -0.86 -0.53
N ASN A 307 26.04 -1.47 -1.69
CA ASN A 307 27.38 -1.90 -2.10
C ASN A 307 28.33 -0.70 -2.26
N GLN A 308 27.83 0.43 -2.75
CA GLN A 308 28.58 1.69 -2.81
C GLN A 308 28.99 2.17 -1.41
N LEU A 309 28.07 2.15 -0.45
CA LEU A 309 28.40 2.51 0.94
C LEU A 309 29.44 1.55 1.55
N ILE A 310 29.26 0.24 1.41
CA ILE A 310 30.22 -0.76 1.93
C ILE A 310 31.61 -0.51 1.36
N THR A 311 31.71 -0.32 0.05
CA THR A 311 32.98 -0.08 -0.64
C THR A 311 33.65 1.19 -0.11
N MET A 312 32.88 2.27 0.04
CA MET A 312 33.37 3.54 0.57
C MET A 312 33.84 3.40 2.03
N CYS A 313 33.04 2.79 2.91
CA CYS A 313 33.41 2.57 4.31
C CYS A 313 34.64 1.65 4.42
N THR A 314 34.82 0.70 3.49
CA THR A 314 36.01 -0.15 3.42
C THR A 314 37.25 0.66 3.06
N GLN A 315 37.18 1.48 2.02
CA GLN A 315 38.28 2.36 1.61
C GLN A 315 38.64 3.41 2.67
N GLN A 316 37.69 3.81 3.51
CA GLN A 316 37.89 4.75 4.61
C GLN A 316 38.47 4.11 5.88
N ALA A 317 38.79 2.81 5.88
CA ALA A 317 39.36 2.16 7.05
C ALA A 317 40.72 2.80 7.44
N PRO A 318 40.97 3.05 8.75
CA PRO A 318 42.25 3.55 9.24
C PRO A 318 43.39 2.61 8.79
N GLY A 319 44.46 3.14 8.20
CA GLY A 319 45.56 2.36 7.62
C GLY A 319 45.42 2.05 6.13
N GLN A 320 44.19 1.96 5.60
CA GLN A 320 43.97 1.53 4.21
C GLN A 320 44.22 2.65 3.20
N LYS A 321 43.86 3.90 3.53
CA LYS A 321 44.25 5.09 2.74
C LYS A 321 45.78 5.25 2.68
N GLU A 322 46.48 4.97 3.77
CA GLU A 322 47.95 5.05 3.81
C GLU A 322 48.60 3.92 3.02
N CYS A 323 48.07 2.69 3.10
CA CYS A 323 48.52 1.59 2.25
C CYS A 323 48.27 1.83 0.76
N ASP A 324 47.10 2.34 0.37
CA ASP A 324 46.77 2.64 -1.04
C ASP A 324 47.64 3.79 -1.60
N ASN A 325 47.90 4.81 -0.79
CA ASN A 325 48.82 5.90 -1.17
C ASN A 325 50.26 5.38 -1.30
N ALA A 326 50.73 4.55 -0.36
CA ALA A 326 52.05 3.93 -0.46
C ALA A 326 52.17 3.01 -1.68
N LEU A 327 51.11 2.29 -2.06
CA LEU A 327 51.09 1.45 -3.26
C LEU A 327 51.19 2.28 -4.53
N ARG A 328 50.50 3.42 -4.60
CA ARG A 328 50.58 4.37 -5.73
C ARG A 328 51.93 5.08 -5.84
N GLU A 329 52.64 5.27 -4.74
CA GLU A 329 54.00 5.83 -4.76
C GLU A 329 55.07 4.79 -5.18
N LEU A 330 54.70 3.50 -5.19
CA LEU A 330 55.56 2.40 -5.65
C LEU A 330 55.35 2.06 -7.14
N GLU A 331 54.32 2.60 -7.79
CA GLU A 331 54.05 2.52 -9.24
C GLU A 331 54.67 3.71 -10.01
#